data_AF-A0A7X3D855-F1
#
_entry.id   AF-A0A7X3D855-F1
#
_cell.length_a   1.000
_cell.length_b   1.000
_cell.length_c   1.000
_cell.angle_alpha   90.00
_cell.angle_beta   90.00
_cell.angle_gamma   90.00
#
_symmetry.space_group_name_H-M   'P 1'
#
loop_
_entity.id
_entity.type
_entity.pdbx_description
1 polymer ?
#
loop_
_entity_poly.entity_id
_entity_poly.type
_entity_poly.pdbx_seq_one_letter_code
_entity_poly.pdbx_strand_id
1 'polypeptide(L)'
;MRKGMLLCLICILLLPFAAACGSAANKEFMLSLKLHRMDEIKQLLSQKSISVKETEMMESYRLSGADESVAYRLDDEGRELLYIYVFGSPEEMSLGVRALEEQTALIDIVYLPYIYTANNALIIHMRSLAPGTDEVSDIEKLASELGWKRPEK
;
A
#
# COMPACT_ATOMS: atom_id res chain seq x y z
N MET A 1 44.43 62.15 8.65
CA MET A 1 43.09 62.78 8.68
C MET A 1 42.70 63.22 7.27
N ARG A 2 41.59 62.66 6.74
CA ARG A 2 40.78 63.02 5.54
C ARG A 2 39.87 61.78 5.35
N LYS A 3 38.67 61.64 5.92
CA LYS A 3 37.38 62.33 5.71
C LYS A 3 37.05 62.56 4.23
N GLY A 4 36.10 61.79 3.69
CA GLY A 4 35.40 62.10 2.43
C GLY A 4 34.56 60.93 1.88
N MET A 5 33.28 61.20 1.61
CA MET A 5 32.19 60.37 1.02
C MET A 5 31.59 59.31 1.95
N LEU A 6 30.41 59.43 2.55
CA LEU A 6 29.16 60.16 2.26
C LEU A 6 28.58 59.85 0.87
N LEU A 7 27.76 58.80 0.77
CA LEU A 7 26.57 58.76 -0.09
C LEU A 7 25.65 57.61 0.34
N CYS A 8 24.34 57.79 0.10
CA CYS A 8 23.21 56.91 0.40
C CYS A 8 22.63 56.98 1.82
N LEU A 9 22.14 58.20 2.10
CA LEU A 9 20.79 58.42 2.63
C LEU A 9 19.76 57.44 2.03
N ILE A 10 18.97 56.84 2.93
CA ILE A 10 17.50 56.83 2.93
C ILE A 10 16.85 56.70 1.55
N CYS A 11 16.42 55.47 1.24
CA CYS A 11 15.32 55.20 0.34
C CYS A 11 14.56 53.95 0.83
N ILE A 12 13.30 54.16 1.26
CA ILE A 12 12.14 53.29 0.94
C ILE A 12 12.14 51.94 1.71
N LEU A 13 11.34 51.64 2.74
CA LEU A 13 9.92 51.93 3.03
C LEU A 13 8.96 51.71 1.85
N LEU A 14 8.99 50.50 1.25
CA LEU A 14 7.89 49.92 0.45
C LEU A 14 7.96 48.38 0.48
N LEU A 15 7.08 47.77 1.30
CA LEU A 15 6.10 46.71 0.95
C LEU A 15 6.55 45.37 0.29
N PRO A 16 5.73 44.30 0.34
CA PRO A 16 6.06 43.00 0.90
C PRO A 16 6.27 41.92 -0.17
N PHE A 17 7.12 40.93 0.09
CA PHE A 17 7.08 39.68 -0.68
C PHE A 17 7.30 38.46 0.23
N ALA A 18 6.30 37.60 0.17
CA ALA A 18 6.25 36.22 0.62
C ALA A 18 7.61 35.52 0.71
N ALA A 19 7.96 35.07 1.91
CA ALA A 19 8.85 33.93 2.09
C ALA A 19 8.00 32.75 2.57
N ALA A 20 7.72 31.85 1.62
CA ALA A 20 7.42 30.43 1.79
C ALA A 20 6.32 30.08 2.80
N CYS A 21 5.06 29.87 2.41
CA CYS A 21 4.60 28.73 1.59
C CYS A 21 5.56 27.54 1.62
N GLY A 22 5.23 26.54 2.43
CA GLY A 22 5.98 25.29 2.46
C GLY A 22 5.48 24.33 3.51
N SER A 23 4.46 23.54 3.13
CA SER A 23 4.33 22.16 3.60
C SER A 23 3.76 21.93 5.03
N ALA A 24 2.62 22.54 5.36
CA ALA A 24 1.68 21.89 6.29
C ALA A 24 0.82 20.82 5.58
N ALA A 25 0.59 20.97 4.27
CA ALA A 25 -0.16 20.03 3.44
C ALA A 25 0.62 18.74 3.07
N ASN A 26 1.92 18.67 3.39
CA ASN A 26 2.74 17.53 2.98
C ASN A 26 2.85 16.45 4.07
N LYS A 27 2.40 16.69 5.32
CA LYS A 27 2.42 15.62 6.34
C LYS A 27 1.26 14.64 6.17
N GLU A 28 0.07 15.11 5.78
CA GLU A 28 -1.06 14.22 5.45
C GLU A 28 -0.89 13.53 4.09
N PHE A 29 -0.35 14.22 3.08
CA PHE A 29 -0.10 13.61 1.77
C PHE A 29 1.09 12.63 1.79
N MET A 30 2.16 12.91 2.55
CA MET A 30 3.27 11.94 2.73
C MET A 30 2.88 10.76 3.64
N LEU A 31 1.80 10.88 4.44
CA LEU A 31 1.23 9.73 5.17
C LEU A 31 0.40 8.82 4.25
N SER A 32 -0.12 9.32 3.12
CA SER A 32 -0.75 8.50 2.07
C SER A 32 0.25 7.77 1.14
N LEU A 33 1.55 7.99 1.33
CA LEU A 33 2.65 7.39 0.56
C LEU A 33 3.62 6.58 1.43
N LYS A 34 3.22 6.14 2.62
CA LYS A 34 4.09 5.29 3.44
C LYS A 34 4.21 3.89 2.86
N LEU A 35 5.46 3.46 2.69
CA LEU A 35 5.84 2.07 2.49
C LEU A 35 5.21 1.26 3.62
N HIS A 36 4.32 0.32 3.31
CA HIS A 36 3.71 -0.50 4.33
C HIS A 36 4.74 -1.52 4.81
N ARG A 37 5.16 -1.39 6.08
CA ARG A 37 5.83 -2.50 6.76
C ARG A 37 4.81 -3.57 7.09
N MET A 38 5.23 -4.83 7.12
CA MET A 38 4.34 -5.94 7.47
C MET A 38 3.65 -5.72 8.83
N ASP A 39 4.35 -5.15 9.80
CA ASP A 39 3.80 -4.81 11.12
C ASP A 39 2.65 -3.80 11.07
N GLU A 40 2.71 -2.81 10.18
CA GLU A 40 1.63 -1.83 10.02
C GLU A 40 0.38 -2.52 9.44
N ILE A 41 0.56 -3.43 8.48
CA ILE A 41 -0.54 -4.22 7.90
C ILE A 41 -1.17 -5.12 8.97
N LYS A 42 -0.36 -5.83 9.77
CA LYS A 42 -0.83 -6.66 10.90
C LYS A 42 -1.62 -5.83 11.91
N GLN A 43 -1.13 -4.63 12.24
CA GLN A 43 -1.82 -3.71 13.15
C GLN A 43 -3.18 -3.28 12.59
N LEU A 44 -3.28 -2.98 11.28
CA LEU A 44 -4.54 -2.61 10.64
C LEU A 44 -5.55 -3.75 10.67
N LEU A 45 -5.13 -4.98 10.37
CA LEU A 45 -5.99 -6.17 10.47
C LEU A 45 -6.55 -6.33 11.89
N SER A 46 -5.69 -6.15 12.92
CA SER A 46 -6.10 -6.21 14.32
C SER A 46 -7.07 -5.08 14.71
N GLN A 47 -6.79 -3.83 14.30
CA GLN A 47 -7.67 -2.68 14.58
C GLN A 47 -9.07 -2.86 13.99
N LYS A 48 -9.18 -3.53 12.84
CA LYS A 48 -10.44 -3.82 12.16
C LYS A 48 -11.13 -5.07 12.65
N SER A 49 -10.61 -5.69 13.72
CA SER A 49 -11.15 -6.93 14.31
C SER A 49 -11.25 -8.08 13.29
N ILE A 50 -10.37 -8.09 12.28
CA ILE A 50 -10.29 -9.18 11.30
C ILE A 50 -9.51 -10.32 11.95
N SER A 51 -10.22 -11.42 12.25
CA SER A 51 -9.60 -12.62 12.79
C SER A 51 -8.81 -13.31 11.68
N VAL A 52 -7.50 -13.42 11.86
CA VAL A 52 -6.60 -14.08 10.92
C VAL A 52 -5.85 -15.22 11.60
N LYS A 53 -5.66 -16.33 10.89
CA LYS A 53 -4.80 -17.44 11.32
C LYS A 53 -3.72 -17.65 10.27
N GLU A 54 -2.44 -17.60 10.66
CA GLU A 54 -1.35 -17.87 9.72
C GLU A 54 -1.52 -19.26 9.09
N THR A 55 -1.23 -19.34 7.80
CA THR A 55 -1.33 -20.57 6.99
C THR A 55 -0.20 -20.59 5.96
N GLU A 56 -0.08 -21.68 5.22
CA GLU A 56 0.86 -21.76 4.10
C GLU A 56 0.30 -21.10 2.84
N MET A 57 1.21 -20.47 2.10
CA MET A 57 0.93 -19.88 0.80
C MET A 57 0.99 -20.95 -0.28
N MET A 58 0.02 -20.94 -1.19
CA MET A 58 0.04 -21.79 -2.38
C MET A 58 1.28 -21.50 -3.22
N GLU A 59 1.92 -22.56 -3.73
CA GLU A 59 3.21 -22.45 -4.44
C GLU A 59 3.13 -21.52 -5.65
N SER A 60 2.02 -21.59 -6.38
CA SER A 60 1.77 -20.77 -7.57
C SER A 60 1.56 -19.29 -7.28
N TYR A 61 1.42 -18.92 -6.01
CA TYR A 61 1.31 -17.52 -5.57
C TYR A 61 2.58 -17.03 -4.88
N ARG A 62 3.59 -17.88 -4.64
CA ARG A 62 4.84 -17.44 -3.99
C ARG A 62 5.65 -16.53 -4.90
N LEU A 63 5.91 -15.31 -4.42
CA LEU A 63 6.74 -14.32 -5.10
C LEU A 63 8.11 -14.23 -4.45
N SER A 64 9.16 -14.56 -5.20
CA SER A 64 10.56 -14.52 -4.73
C SER A 64 11.14 -13.11 -4.61
N GLY A 65 10.47 -12.11 -5.19
CA GLY A 65 10.93 -10.72 -5.19
C GLY A 65 10.43 -9.88 -4.01
N ALA A 66 9.61 -10.43 -3.13
CA ALA A 66 9.13 -9.73 -1.94
C ALA A 66 10.14 -9.83 -0.78
N ASP A 67 10.34 -8.74 -0.05
CA ASP A 67 11.17 -8.71 1.15
C ASP A 67 10.52 -9.51 2.29
N GLU A 68 9.21 -9.37 2.42
CA GLU A 68 8.40 -10.11 3.39
C GLU A 68 7.12 -10.61 2.73
N SER A 69 6.67 -11.80 3.13
CA SER A 69 5.38 -12.34 2.73
C SER A 69 4.73 -13.12 3.87
N VAL A 70 3.40 -13.11 3.91
CA VAL A 70 2.61 -13.89 4.85
C VAL A 70 1.31 -14.34 4.20
N ALA A 71 0.83 -15.50 4.62
CA ALA A 71 -0.47 -16.01 4.25
C ALA A 71 -1.34 -16.21 5.50
N TYR A 72 -2.58 -15.79 5.40
CA TYR A 72 -3.59 -15.99 6.42
C TYR A 72 -4.80 -16.72 5.86
N ARG A 73 -5.46 -17.47 6.73
CA ARG A 73 -6.83 -17.92 6.58
C ARG A 73 -7.74 -17.00 7.40
N LEU A 74 -8.82 -16.52 6.78
CA LEU A 74 -9.76 -15.57 7.39
C LEU A 74 -10.96 -16.25 8.06
N ASP A 75 -11.23 -17.51 7.71
CA ASP A 75 -12.28 -18.33 8.32
C ASP A 75 -11.75 -19.68 8.82
N ASP A 76 -12.54 -20.42 9.58
CA ASP A 76 -12.13 -21.76 10.04
C ASP A 76 -12.31 -22.83 8.97
N GLU A 77 -13.09 -22.53 7.93
CA GLU A 77 -13.47 -23.46 6.87
C GLU A 77 -12.49 -23.45 5.69
N GLY A 78 -11.56 -22.50 5.62
CA GLY A 78 -10.58 -22.38 4.55
C GLY A 78 -11.13 -21.81 3.25
N ARG A 79 -12.27 -21.11 3.29
CA ARG A 79 -12.90 -20.53 2.09
C ARG A 79 -12.30 -19.18 1.74
N GLU A 80 -11.71 -18.49 2.69
CA GLU A 80 -11.05 -17.21 2.46
C GLU A 80 -9.59 -17.22 2.90
N LEU A 81 -8.70 -16.91 1.95
CA LEU A 81 -7.27 -16.75 2.20
C LEU A 81 -6.84 -15.31 1.87
N LEU A 82 -5.82 -14.84 2.58
CA LEU A 82 -5.23 -13.53 2.37
C LEU A 82 -3.72 -13.70 2.23
N TYR A 83 -3.18 -13.34 1.08
CA TYR A 83 -1.74 -13.28 0.84
C TYR A 83 -1.29 -11.82 0.83
N ILE A 84 -0.21 -11.54 1.54
CA ILE A 84 0.32 -10.18 1.68
C ILE A 84 1.81 -10.25 1.36
N TYR A 85 2.25 -9.35 0.48
CA TYR A 85 3.64 -9.18 0.10
C TYR A 85 4.03 -7.73 0.33
N VAL A 86 5.21 -7.53 0.89
CA VAL A 86 5.86 -6.23 1.04
C VAL A 86 7.16 -6.26 0.24
N PHE A 87 7.31 -5.30 -0.66
CA PHE A 87 8.48 -5.13 -1.51
C PHE A 87 9.34 -3.96 -1.02
N GLY A 88 10.62 -3.95 -1.37
CA GLY A 88 11.52 -2.85 -1.03
C GLY A 88 11.14 -1.54 -1.70
N SER A 89 10.45 -1.61 -2.84
CA SER A 89 10.04 -0.45 -3.65
C SER A 89 8.71 -0.68 -4.42
N PRO A 90 8.02 0.40 -4.83
CA PRO A 90 6.86 0.31 -5.74
C PRO A 90 7.19 -0.32 -7.10
N GLU A 91 8.41 -0.12 -7.60
CA GLU A 91 8.88 -0.71 -8.85
C GLU A 91 8.99 -2.25 -8.74
N GLU A 92 9.57 -2.74 -7.64
CA GLU A 92 9.64 -4.18 -7.35
C GLU A 92 8.25 -4.78 -7.14
N MET A 93 7.33 -4.06 -6.48
CA MET A 93 5.93 -4.48 -6.37
C MET A 93 5.30 -4.63 -7.76
N SER A 94 5.55 -3.67 -8.66
CA SER A 94 5.03 -3.72 -10.03
C SER A 94 5.58 -4.93 -10.81
N LEU A 95 6.85 -5.28 -10.61
CA LEU A 95 7.43 -6.52 -11.16
C LEU A 95 6.82 -7.77 -10.51
N GLY A 96 6.55 -7.74 -9.21
CA GLY A 96 5.89 -8.81 -8.48
C GLY A 96 4.47 -9.08 -8.99
N VAL A 97 3.70 -8.04 -9.32
CA VAL A 97 2.37 -8.18 -9.94
C VAL A 97 2.48 -8.88 -11.29
N ARG A 98 3.42 -8.48 -12.16
CA ARG A 98 3.64 -9.14 -13.45
C ARG A 98 4.04 -10.61 -13.30
N ALA A 99 4.96 -10.89 -12.38
CA ALA A 99 5.39 -12.26 -12.10
C ALA A 99 4.20 -13.12 -11.62
N LEU A 100 3.34 -12.57 -10.75
CA LEU A 100 2.13 -13.24 -10.29
C LEU A 100 1.19 -13.57 -11.46
N GLU A 101 0.94 -12.61 -12.35
CA GLU A 101 0.08 -12.82 -13.52
C GLU A 101 0.62 -13.93 -14.43
N GLU A 102 1.93 -13.94 -14.70
CA GLU A 102 2.59 -14.97 -15.50
C GLU A 102 2.51 -16.36 -14.83
N GLN A 103 2.78 -16.43 -13.52
CA GLN A 103 2.74 -17.68 -12.74
C GLN A 103 1.32 -18.24 -12.62
N THR A 104 0.31 -17.37 -12.56
CA THR A 104 -1.08 -17.75 -12.29
C THR A 104 -1.96 -17.88 -13.54
N ALA A 105 -1.43 -17.57 -14.72
CA ALA A 105 -2.16 -17.56 -16.00
C ALA A 105 -2.89 -18.87 -16.36
N LEU A 106 -2.42 -20.02 -15.84
CA LEU A 106 -2.91 -21.35 -16.22
C LEU A 106 -3.47 -22.17 -15.05
N ILE A 107 -3.78 -21.54 -13.92
CA ILE A 107 -4.25 -22.26 -12.73
C ILE A 107 -5.76 -22.56 -12.82
N ASP A 108 -6.12 -23.80 -12.50
CA ASP A 108 -7.51 -24.25 -12.35
C ASP A 108 -8.11 -23.68 -11.05
N ILE A 109 -9.23 -22.97 -11.18
CA ILE A 109 -9.65 -21.95 -10.21
C ILE A 109 -10.60 -22.56 -9.16
N VAL A 110 -10.06 -23.00 -8.03
CA VAL A 110 -10.86 -23.29 -6.81
C VAL A 110 -11.20 -21.99 -6.06
N TYR A 111 -10.37 -20.96 -6.25
CA TYR A 111 -10.45 -19.67 -5.57
C TYR A 111 -10.40 -18.53 -6.59
N LEU A 112 -11.31 -17.57 -6.46
CA LEU A 112 -11.30 -16.32 -7.21
C LEU A 112 -10.33 -15.32 -6.55
N PRO A 113 -9.21 -14.94 -7.22
CA PRO A 113 -8.27 -13.98 -6.69
C PRO A 113 -8.75 -12.54 -6.90
N TYR A 114 -8.71 -11.74 -5.84
CA TYR A 114 -8.86 -10.29 -5.87
C TYR A 114 -7.55 -9.64 -5.49
N ILE A 115 -6.95 -8.94 -6.45
CA ILE A 115 -5.62 -8.34 -6.31
C ILE A 115 -5.77 -6.86 -5.98
N TYR A 116 -5.07 -6.43 -4.94
CA TYR A 116 -5.02 -5.07 -4.43
C TYR A 116 -3.56 -4.64 -4.31
N THR A 117 -3.26 -3.43 -4.77
CA THR A 117 -1.93 -2.81 -4.63
C THR A 117 -2.02 -1.55 -3.78
N ALA A 118 -0.98 -1.35 -2.99
CA ALA A 118 -0.84 -0.20 -2.12
C ALA A 118 0.64 0.15 -2.01
N ASN A 119 1.09 1.11 -2.82
CA ASN A 119 2.47 1.60 -2.78
C ASN A 119 3.50 0.49 -3.07
N ASN A 120 4.18 -0.04 -2.05
CA ASN A 120 5.10 -1.18 -2.14
C ASN A 120 4.50 -2.52 -1.67
N ALA A 121 3.19 -2.58 -1.43
CA ALA A 121 2.52 -3.79 -0.96
C ALA A 121 1.57 -4.34 -2.03
N LEU A 122 1.52 -5.67 -2.09
CA LEU A 122 0.58 -6.45 -2.89
C LEU A 122 -0.23 -7.32 -1.97
N ILE A 123 -1.54 -7.32 -2.15
CA ILE A 123 -2.47 -8.06 -1.32
C ILE A 123 -3.41 -8.84 -2.23
N ILE A 124 -3.53 -10.12 -1.96
CA ILE A 124 -4.37 -11.03 -2.73
C ILE A 124 -5.38 -11.64 -1.78
N HIS A 125 -6.64 -11.30 -1.97
CA HIS A 125 -7.74 -11.94 -1.28
C HIS A 125 -8.28 -13.06 -2.17
N MET A 126 -8.21 -14.28 -1.66
CA MET A 126 -8.62 -15.48 -2.38
C MET A 126 -9.94 -15.96 -1.81
N ARG A 127 -10.98 -15.98 -2.64
CA ARG A 127 -12.31 -16.42 -2.24
C ARG A 127 -12.69 -17.73 -2.89
N SER A 128 -13.05 -18.74 -2.11
CA SER A 128 -13.51 -20.02 -2.64
C SER A 128 -14.79 -19.84 -3.47
N LEU A 129 -14.86 -20.53 -4.60
CA LEU A 129 -16.06 -20.61 -5.43
C LEU A 129 -17.12 -21.58 -4.88
N ALA A 130 -16.89 -22.18 -3.72
CA ALA A 130 -17.87 -23.05 -3.06
C ALA A 130 -19.13 -22.26 -2.66
N PRO A 131 -20.34 -22.83 -2.78
CA PRO A 131 -21.58 -22.13 -2.45
C PRO A 131 -21.63 -21.67 -0.98
N GLY A 132 -22.06 -20.43 -0.75
CA GLY A 132 -22.13 -19.78 0.57
C GLY A 132 -21.16 -18.63 0.79
N THR A 133 -20.30 -18.31 -0.18
CA THR A 133 -19.35 -17.18 -0.19
C THR A 133 -19.91 -15.97 -0.98
N ASP A 134 -21.10 -15.47 -0.63
CA ASP A 134 -21.69 -14.28 -1.29
C ASP A 134 -21.56 -12.98 -0.48
N GLU A 135 -21.11 -13.03 0.78
CA GLU A 135 -20.98 -11.81 1.60
C GLU A 135 -19.84 -10.91 1.11
N VAL A 136 -19.98 -9.59 1.14
CA VAL A 136 -18.85 -8.69 0.83
C VAL A 136 -17.79 -8.88 1.92
N SER A 137 -16.63 -9.45 1.56
CA SER A 137 -15.56 -9.74 2.52
C SER A 137 -15.08 -8.45 3.18
N ASP A 138 -14.80 -8.50 4.48
CA ASP A 138 -14.28 -7.35 5.23
C ASP A 138 -12.92 -6.88 4.68
N ILE A 139 -12.22 -7.72 3.91
CA ILE A 139 -11.03 -7.34 3.16
C ILE A 139 -11.35 -6.38 2.01
N GLU A 140 -12.46 -6.54 1.29
CA GLU A 140 -12.83 -5.61 0.22
C GLU A 140 -13.16 -4.23 0.78
N LYS A 141 -13.83 -4.18 1.95
CA LYS A 141 -14.10 -2.93 2.67
C LYS A 141 -12.81 -2.29 3.14
N LEU A 142 -11.91 -3.09 3.74
CA LEU A 142 -10.59 -2.62 4.19
C LEU A 142 -9.78 -2.06 3.02
N ALA A 143 -9.75 -2.76 1.90
CA ALA A 143 -9.07 -2.33 0.68
C ALA A 143 -9.61 -0.97 0.20
N SER A 144 -10.94 -0.79 0.20
CA SER A 144 -11.56 0.48 -0.16
C SER A 144 -11.22 1.61 0.82
N GLU A 145 -11.20 1.34 2.12
CA GLU A 145 -10.89 2.35 3.15
C GLU A 145 -9.42 2.77 3.14
N LEU A 146 -8.52 1.84 2.80
CA LEU A 146 -7.07 2.09 2.70
C LEU A 146 -6.65 2.63 1.33
N GLY A 147 -7.61 2.85 0.43
CA GLY A 147 -7.32 3.34 -0.92
C GLY A 147 -6.53 2.36 -1.78
N TRP A 148 -6.56 1.06 -1.45
CA TRP A 148 -5.92 0.03 -2.26
C TRP A 148 -6.62 -0.08 -3.60
N LYS A 149 -5.82 -0.12 -4.66
CA LYS A 149 -6.35 -0.13 -6.03
C LYS A 149 -6.24 -1.52 -6.62
N ARG A 150 -7.21 -1.91 -7.44
CA ARG A 150 -7.00 -3.04 -8.34
C ARG A 150 -5.99 -2.60 -9.40
N PRO A 151 -4.99 -3.43 -9.74
CA PRO A 151 -4.04 -3.08 -10.79
C PRO A 151 -4.80 -2.79 -12.09
N GLU A 152 -4.45 -1.69 -12.75
CA GLU A 152 -4.98 -1.35 -14.07
C GLU A 152 -4.43 -2.37 -15.08
N LYS A 153 -5.33 -3.02 -15.83
CA LYS A 153 -4.97 -3.98 -16.88
C LYS A 153 -4.42 -3.28 -18.12
#